data_AF-A0A938TBD2-F1
#
_entry.id   AF-A0A938TBD2-F1
#
_cell.length_a   1.000
_cell.length_b   1.000
_cell.length_c   1.000
_cell.angle_alpha   90.00
_cell.angle_beta   90.00
_cell.angle_gamma   90.00
#
_symmetry.space_group_name_H-M   'P 1'
#
loop_
_entity.id
_entity.type
_entity.pdbx_description
1 polymer ?
#
loop_
_entity_poly.entity_id
_entity_poly.type
_entity_poly.pdbx_seq_one_letter_code
_entity_poly.pdbx_strand_id
1 'polypeptide(L)'
;MTVSEFIAKWRRVELKERSAAQEHFLDLCAVFDHPTPAAADPTGETFCFEKGAAKHGGGDGFADVWKRGFFGWEYKGKHKDLEAAYDQLLRYRNALESPPLLVLCDLDRIIIRTNFTGTVSATHEIPLEALADPRNIEIVRAVFHNPDTLRPGRTSAAVTQDAAARIGEIAASMRERGLDPAAVAHFLDRIVFCLFAEDARLLPDMVFSRIVEKSGGDPARFGKTLAMLFEAMAAGGDFGLETIRHFNGNLFDDRTVPALTDDDVKRFAAAASLDWSAVDPSIFGTLFERGLDPAKRSQLGAHFTGREDIERVVDAVVMAPLRREWEETKATVERLLTTGKKGGTGVPPVIHGGVGVPSASSGKPLTPAQLRKARGEADSILHQFLTRLREIKILDPACGSGNFLYVALLRLKDLEREAAITFTSEHGLSAYLPGVGPWQLYGIEINPYAHDLAQMTVWIGWLQWIRANGFGFPADPILRPLSGNIRLMDAVLGNRESGVGNRESENRRQRMENKTYKDLDVWQVAMELVVETYRLTRMWPDAERYGLISQAQRSSVSVPANIAEGYGRGHTAEYLHHLFMARGSLLELETHLEVAKRLTYVTPETLANAQTLLARVGMMLNKLIQALKAKV
;
A
#
# COMPACT_ATOMS: atom_id res chain seq x y z
N MET A 1 4.99 -37.09 26.08
CA MET A 1 4.83 -36.05 27.11
C MET A 1 3.34 -35.76 27.24
N THR A 2 2.79 -35.63 28.44
CA THR A 2 1.38 -35.25 28.63
C THR A 2 1.21 -33.73 28.67
N VAL A 3 0.00 -33.22 28.43
CA VAL A 3 -0.29 -31.77 28.53
C VAL A 3 0.03 -31.23 29.92
N SER A 4 -0.29 -31.98 30.99
CA SER A 4 0.01 -31.56 32.36
C SER A 4 1.52 -31.47 32.64
N GLU A 5 2.31 -32.42 32.12
CA GLU A 5 3.79 -32.37 32.19
C GLU A 5 4.35 -31.16 31.43
N PHE A 6 3.78 -30.85 30.26
CA PHE A 6 4.16 -29.69 29.46
C PHE A 6 3.94 -28.37 30.21
N ILE A 7 2.73 -28.18 30.75
CA ILE A 7 2.39 -26.99 31.54
C ILE A 7 3.32 -26.89 32.75
N ALA A 8 3.54 -27.99 33.48
CA ALA A 8 4.40 -28.00 34.66
C ALA A 8 5.87 -27.63 34.34
N LYS A 9 6.38 -28.08 33.19
CA LYS A 9 7.72 -27.73 32.69
C LYS A 9 7.80 -26.25 32.36
N TRP A 10 6.99 -25.79 31.41
CA TRP A 10 7.12 -24.46 30.80
C TRP A 10 6.69 -23.30 31.70
N ARG A 11 5.85 -23.57 32.70
CA ARG A 11 5.53 -22.60 33.76
C ARG A 11 6.77 -22.14 34.54
N ARG A 12 7.77 -23.02 34.72
CA ARG A 12 8.97 -22.74 35.54
C ARG A 12 10.15 -22.21 34.73
N VAL A 13 10.04 -22.18 33.41
CA VAL A 13 11.16 -21.77 32.54
C VAL A 13 11.30 -20.26 32.54
N GLU A 14 12.49 -19.77 32.89
CA GLU A 14 12.90 -18.36 32.83
C GLU A 14 13.94 -18.10 31.71
N LEU A 15 14.15 -19.08 30.83
CA LEU A 15 15.11 -19.00 29.74
C LEU A 15 14.74 -17.89 28.74
N LYS A 16 15.76 -17.31 28.10
CA LYS A 16 15.57 -16.34 27.00
C LYS A 16 14.97 -17.05 25.78
N GLU A 17 14.19 -16.30 25.00
CA GLU A 17 13.53 -16.72 23.75
C GLU A 17 14.39 -17.66 22.89
N ARG A 18 15.59 -17.20 22.48
CA ARG A 18 16.52 -17.97 21.62
C ARG A 18 16.96 -19.31 22.20
N SER A 19 16.94 -19.46 23.53
CA SER A 19 17.35 -20.68 24.21
C SER A 19 16.19 -21.62 24.49
N ALA A 20 14.94 -21.17 24.34
CA ALA A 20 13.73 -21.90 24.74
C ALA A 20 12.85 -22.31 23.55
N ALA A 21 12.80 -21.52 22.48
CA ALA A 21 11.81 -21.66 21.41
C ALA A 21 11.80 -23.05 20.73
N GLN A 22 12.98 -23.56 20.34
CA GLN A 22 13.07 -24.87 19.69
C GLN A 22 12.65 -26.00 20.62
N GLU A 23 13.13 -26.02 21.87
CA GLU A 23 12.76 -27.04 22.85
C GLU A 23 11.26 -27.00 23.17
N HIS A 24 10.68 -25.80 23.31
CA HIS A 24 9.24 -25.61 23.53
C HIS A 24 8.42 -26.20 22.38
N PHE A 25 8.83 -25.93 21.14
CA PHE A 25 8.15 -26.47 19.98
C PHE A 25 8.29 -28.00 19.87
N LEU A 26 9.47 -28.56 20.15
CA LEU A 26 9.68 -30.01 20.16
C LEU A 26 8.84 -30.71 21.23
N ASP A 27 8.70 -30.10 22.40
CA ASP A 27 7.81 -30.59 23.45
C ASP A 27 6.33 -30.53 23.01
N LEU A 28 5.90 -29.46 22.32
CA LEU A 28 4.56 -29.39 21.73
C LEU A 28 4.33 -30.52 20.72
N CYS A 29 5.29 -30.80 19.83
CA CYS A 29 5.24 -31.95 18.93
C CYS A 29 5.00 -33.25 19.72
N ALA A 30 5.72 -33.46 20.82
CA ALA A 30 5.58 -34.65 21.67
C ALA A 30 4.25 -34.72 22.44
N VAL A 31 3.66 -33.57 22.81
CA VAL A 31 2.34 -33.49 23.46
C VAL A 31 1.21 -33.81 22.49
N PHE A 32 1.33 -33.33 21.25
CA PHE A 32 0.29 -33.45 20.22
C PHE A 32 0.50 -34.62 19.26
N ASP A 33 1.40 -35.54 19.61
CA ASP A 33 1.73 -36.74 18.82
C ASP A 33 2.05 -36.40 17.35
N HIS A 34 2.92 -35.41 17.17
CA HIS A 34 3.36 -34.90 15.89
C HIS A 34 4.87 -35.13 15.72
N PRO A 35 5.35 -35.63 14.57
CA PRO A 35 6.79 -35.79 14.35
C PRO A 35 7.50 -34.43 14.36
N THR A 36 8.69 -34.38 14.94
CA THR A 36 9.50 -33.14 14.97
C THR A 36 9.93 -32.73 13.56
N PRO A 37 10.30 -31.46 13.30
CA PRO A 37 10.66 -31.00 11.95
C PRO A 37 11.67 -31.91 11.23
N ALA A 38 12.81 -32.19 11.86
CA ALA A 38 13.85 -33.04 11.28
C ALA A 38 13.45 -34.52 11.13
N ALA A 39 12.52 -35.02 11.95
CA ALA A 39 12.04 -36.40 11.84
C ALA A 39 10.99 -36.55 10.72
N ALA A 40 10.15 -35.52 10.54
CA ALA A 40 9.13 -35.48 9.50
C ALA A 40 9.73 -35.17 8.12
N ASP A 41 10.70 -34.25 8.09
CA ASP A 41 11.32 -33.72 6.89
C ASP A 41 12.80 -33.40 7.14
N PRO A 42 13.71 -34.35 6.87
CA PRO A 42 15.14 -34.16 7.05
C PRO A 42 15.77 -33.13 6.10
N THR A 43 15.10 -32.78 4.98
CA THR A 43 15.62 -31.82 3.99
C THR A 43 15.17 -30.39 4.31
N GLY A 44 14.08 -30.24 5.07
CA GLY A 44 13.51 -28.95 5.44
C GLY A 44 12.78 -28.23 4.28
N GLU A 45 12.42 -28.96 3.23
CA GLU A 45 11.70 -28.43 2.07
C GLU A 45 10.26 -28.04 2.40
N THR A 46 9.65 -28.71 3.37
CA THR A 46 8.22 -28.67 3.69
C THR A 46 7.95 -28.44 5.17
N PHE A 47 8.89 -28.77 6.06
CA PHE A 47 8.78 -28.51 7.49
C PHE A 47 10.17 -28.32 8.12
N CYS A 48 10.44 -27.13 8.67
CA CYS A 48 11.74 -26.83 9.29
C CYS A 48 11.68 -25.72 10.33
N PHE A 49 12.77 -25.60 11.09
CA PHE A 49 13.09 -24.43 11.89
C PHE A 49 13.75 -23.35 11.04
N GLU A 50 13.61 -22.09 11.44
CA GLU A 50 14.30 -20.94 10.85
C GLU A 50 14.14 -20.85 9.33
N LYS A 51 12.90 -21.03 8.83
CA LYS A 51 12.61 -20.89 7.40
C LYS A 51 12.82 -19.44 7.00
N GLY A 52 13.88 -19.22 6.23
CA GLY A 52 14.29 -17.90 5.77
C GLY A 52 13.25 -17.23 4.86
N ALA A 53 13.12 -15.93 5.03
CA ALA A 53 12.44 -14.99 4.16
C ALA A 53 13.31 -13.73 4.09
N ALA A 54 13.86 -13.41 2.91
CA ALA A 54 14.78 -12.29 2.77
C ALA A 54 14.07 -10.98 3.18
N LYS A 55 14.63 -10.23 4.14
CA LYS A 55 14.11 -8.90 4.48
C LYS A 55 14.53 -7.89 3.44
N HIS A 56 13.67 -6.90 3.21
CA HIS A 56 14.08 -5.58 2.71
C HIS A 56 15.11 -4.98 3.68
N GLY A 57 16.33 -4.69 3.20
CA GLY A 57 17.33 -3.94 3.96
C GLY A 57 18.53 -4.72 4.51
N GLY A 58 18.80 -5.94 4.03
CA GLY A 58 20.13 -6.56 4.19
C GLY A 58 20.38 -7.33 5.50
N GLY A 59 19.33 -7.82 6.17
CA GLY A 59 19.45 -8.79 7.24
C GLY A 59 18.54 -10.00 7.00
N ASP A 60 18.99 -11.20 7.35
CA ASP A 60 18.17 -12.39 7.23
C ASP A 60 16.98 -12.30 8.22
N GLY A 61 15.78 -12.58 7.72
CA GLY A 61 14.57 -12.77 8.50
C GLY A 61 14.14 -14.22 8.34
N PHE A 62 13.58 -14.82 9.38
CA PHE A 62 13.06 -16.18 9.32
C PHE A 62 11.81 -16.26 10.19
N ALA A 63 10.90 -17.16 9.83
CA ALA A 63 9.95 -17.68 10.80
C ALA A 63 10.65 -18.74 11.65
N ASP A 64 10.44 -18.73 12.96
CA ASP A 64 11.07 -19.69 13.87
C ASP A 64 10.73 -21.13 13.52
N VAL A 65 9.47 -21.39 13.14
CA VAL A 65 9.03 -22.69 12.61
C VAL A 65 8.08 -22.50 11.45
N TRP A 66 8.21 -23.33 10.41
CA TRP A 66 7.32 -23.30 9.27
C TRP A 66 7.00 -24.69 8.78
N LYS A 67 5.71 -24.94 8.53
CA LYS A 67 5.21 -26.17 7.90
C LYS A 67 4.31 -25.80 6.72
N ARG A 68 4.70 -26.19 5.51
CA ARG A 68 4.01 -25.89 4.26
C ARG A 68 2.55 -26.31 4.30
N GLY A 69 1.65 -25.38 4.01
CA GLY A 69 0.20 -25.61 4.03
C GLY A 69 -0.41 -25.73 5.44
N PHE A 70 0.35 -25.50 6.52
CA PHE A 70 -0.13 -25.57 7.90
C PHE A 70 0.03 -24.25 8.65
N PHE A 71 1.27 -23.84 8.90
CA PHE A 71 1.54 -22.65 9.70
C PHE A 71 2.87 -21.99 9.39
N GLY A 72 2.94 -20.68 9.62
CA GLY A 72 4.16 -19.98 10.03
C GLY A 72 4.07 -19.70 11.52
N TRP A 73 5.14 -19.97 12.27
CA TRP A 73 5.20 -19.84 13.73
C TRP A 73 6.34 -18.91 14.13
N GLU A 74 6.03 -17.93 14.97
CA GLU A 74 6.99 -16.93 15.46
C GLU A 74 6.94 -16.86 16.99
N TYR A 75 8.11 -16.95 17.62
CA TYR A 75 8.30 -16.81 19.05
C TYR A 75 8.68 -15.39 19.44
N LYS A 76 8.35 -15.02 20.67
CA LYS A 76 8.89 -13.87 21.40
C LYS A 76 9.23 -14.28 22.83
N GLY A 77 10.06 -13.50 23.51
CA GLY A 77 10.31 -13.70 24.94
C GLY A 77 9.04 -13.57 25.79
N LYS A 78 9.02 -14.19 26.98
CA LYS A 78 7.87 -14.14 27.90
C LYS A 78 7.35 -12.73 28.11
N HIS A 79 6.01 -12.59 28.06
CA HIS A 79 5.28 -11.34 28.25
C HIS A 79 5.61 -10.23 27.25
N LYS A 80 6.26 -10.54 26.13
CA LYS A 80 6.47 -9.57 25.05
C LYS A 80 5.19 -9.37 24.24
N ASP A 81 5.20 -8.25 23.52
CA ASP A 81 4.15 -7.94 22.55
C ASP A 81 4.23 -8.89 21.35
N LEU A 82 3.18 -9.70 21.17
CA LEU A 82 3.05 -10.66 20.09
C LEU A 82 2.55 -10.01 18.78
N GLU A 83 2.10 -8.75 18.79
CA GLU A 83 1.75 -8.05 17.55
C GLU A 83 2.97 -7.81 16.67
N ALA A 84 4.14 -7.54 17.27
CA ALA A 84 5.40 -7.44 16.53
C ALA A 84 5.77 -8.77 15.82
N ALA A 85 5.43 -9.92 16.44
CA ALA A 85 5.60 -11.23 15.82
C ALA A 85 4.61 -11.44 14.67
N TYR A 86 3.38 -10.95 14.80
CA TYR A 86 2.38 -11.00 13.75
C TYR A 86 2.81 -10.19 12.52
N ASP A 87 3.29 -8.96 12.71
CA ASP A 87 3.83 -8.11 11.64
C ASP A 87 5.06 -8.73 10.96
N GLN A 88 5.83 -9.56 11.68
CA GLN A 88 6.92 -10.34 11.08
C GLN A 88 6.37 -11.45 10.17
N LEU A 89 5.45 -12.27 10.67
CA LEU A 89 4.85 -13.33 9.87
C LEU A 89 4.08 -12.81 8.64
N LEU A 90 3.38 -11.68 8.76
CA LEU A 90 2.70 -11.06 7.62
C LEU A 90 3.66 -10.66 6.50
N ARG A 91 4.85 -10.17 6.85
CA ARG A 91 5.89 -9.81 5.86
C ARG A 91 6.45 -11.04 5.13
N TYR A 92 6.59 -12.16 5.84
CA TYR A 92 7.14 -13.40 5.27
C TYR A 92 6.08 -14.31 4.65
N ARG A 93 4.79 -14.04 4.86
CA ARG A 93 3.67 -14.92 4.51
C ARG A 93 3.81 -15.61 3.14
N ASN A 94 4.15 -14.88 2.08
CA ASN A 94 4.26 -15.50 0.74
C ASN A 94 5.52 -16.34 0.57
N ALA A 95 6.65 -15.93 1.15
CA ALA A 95 7.87 -16.74 1.20
C ALA A 95 7.65 -18.04 1.99
N LEU A 96 6.67 -18.02 2.91
CA LEU A 96 6.16 -19.19 3.62
C LEU A 96 5.02 -19.91 2.89
N GLU A 97 4.78 -19.60 1.60
CA GLU A 97 3.71 -20.16 0.76
C GLU A 97 2.29 -19.90 1.28
N SER A 98 2.07 -18.73 1.88
CA SER A 98 0.80 -18.27 2.44
C SER A 98 0.13 -19.30 3.36
N PRO A 99 0.78 -19.63 4.50
CA PRO A 99 0.27 -20.66 5.38
C PRO A 99 -1.12 -20.27 5.91
N PRO A 100 -2.04 -21.24 6.07
CA PRO A 100 -3.40 -20.96 6.52
C PRO A 100 -3.47 -20.47 7.96
N LEU A 101 -2.43 -20.69 8.76
CA LEU A 101 -2.34 -20.25 10.15
C LEU A 101 -1.06 -19.45 10.38
N LEU A 102 -1.17 -18.35 11.12
CA LEU A 102 -0.05 -17.56 11.63
C LEU A 102 -0.07 -17.68 13.16
N VAL A 103 0.94 -18.38 13.71
CA VAL A 103 0.98 -18.74 15.12
C VAL A 103 2.05 -17.92 15.83
N LEU A 104 1.67 -17.29 16.93
CA LEU A 104 2.51 -16.42 17.74
C LEU A 104 2.64 -17.04 19.12
N CYS A 105 3.85 -17.10 19.68
CA CYS A 105 4.04 -17.71 20.99
C CYS A 105 5.05 -16.95 21.85
N ASP A 106 4.71 -16.69 23.10
CA ASP A 106 5.65 -16.13 24.09
C ASP A 106 6.01 -17.12 25.21
N LEU A 107 5.82 -18.43 24.97
CA LEU A 107 5.92 -19.55 25.92
C LEU A 107 4.79 -19.62 26.97
N ASP A 108 4.18 -18.48 27.33
CA ASP A 108 3.05 -18.45 28.26
C ASP A 108 1.70 -18.39 27.51
N ARG A 109 1.71 -17.98 26.25
CA ARG A 109 0.53 -17.89 25.39
C ARG A 109 0.86 -18.41 23.99
N ILE A 110 -0.12 -19.06 23.39
CA ILE A 110 -0.14 -19.42 21.98
C ILE A 110 -1.32 -18.69 21.35
N ILE A 111 -1.05 -17.78 20.40
CA ILE A 111 -2.06 -17.07 19.63
C ILE A 111 -2.06 -17.61 18.21
N ILE A 112 -3.19 -18.18 17.78
CA ILE A 112 -3.38 -18.73 16.43
C ILE A 112 -4.29 -17.80 15.66
N ARG A 113 -3.77 -17.18 14.59
CA ARG A 113 -4.55 -16.35 13.67
C ARG A 113 -4.76 -17.08 12.36
N THR A 114 -6.01 -17.16 11.90
CA THR A 114 -6.32 -17.78 10.61
C THR A 114 -6.05 -16.80 9.46
N ASN A 115 -5.48 -17.30 8.38
CA ASN A 115 -5.07 -16.55 7.19
C ASN A 115 -5.62 -17.21 5.91
N PHE A 116 -6.85 -17.72 5.97
CA PHE A 116 -7.54 -18.27 4.81
C PHE A 116 -8.06 -17.15 3.90
N THR A 117 -7.83 -17.29 2.60
CA THR A 117 -8.34 -16.35 1.60
C THR A 117 -9.87 -16.38 1.55
N GLY A 118 -10.50 -15.20 1.52
CA GLY A 118 -11.96 -15.05 1.36
C GLY A 118 -12.79 -15.25 2.63
N THR A 119 -12.15 -15.49 3.78
CA THR A 119 -12.82 -15.61 5.08
C THR A 119 -12.40 -14.50 6.03
N VAL A 120 -13.24 -14.21 7.00
CA VAL A 120 -12.88 -13.38 8.15
C VAL A 120 -11.73 -14.04 8.91
N SER A 121 -10.77 -13.27 9.42
CA SER A 121 -9.71 -13.83 10.27
C SER A 121 -10.27 -14.15 11.66
N ALA A 122 -10.10 -15.38 12.14
CA ALA A 122 -10.33 -15.75 13.52
C ALA A 122 -9.02 -15.76 14.31
N THR A 123 -9.10 -15.37 15.57
CA THR A 123 -7.99 -15.44 16.54
C THR A 123 -8.37 -16.39 17.68
N HIS A 124 -7.46 -17.31 18.01
CA HIS A 124 -7.56 -18.18 19.17
C HIS A 124 -6.37 -17.90 20.09
N GLU A 125 -6.62 -17.36 21.28
CA GLU A 125 -5.60 -17.14 22.31
C GLU A 125 -5.70 -18.25 23.36
N ILE A 126 -4.60 -18.95 23.56
CA ILE A 126 -4.50 -20.10 24.48
C ILE A 126 -3.38 -19.79 25.47
N PRO A 127 -3.72 -19.34 26.69
CA PRO A 127 -2.77 -19.32 27.80
C PRO A 127 -2.25 -20.72 28.12
N LEU A 128 -1.00 -20.84 28.52
CA LEU A 128 -0.34 -22.10 28.88
C LEU A 128 -1.16 -22.87 29.92
N GLU A 129 -1.64 -22.15 30.94
CA GLU A 129 -2.49 -22.65 32.03
C GLU A 129 -3.79 -23.29 31.53
N ALA A 130 -4.32 -22.80 30.42
CA ALA A 130 -5.57 -23.24 29.81
C ALA A 130 -5.36 -24.29 28.71
N LEU A 131 -4.12 -24.69 28.42
CA LEU A 131 -3.83 -25.67 27.37
C LEU A 131 -4.49 -27.04 27.64
N ALA A 132 -4.76 -27.38 28.90
CA ALA A 132 -5.43 -28.61 29.29
C ALA A 132 -6.93 -28.63 28.96
N ASP A 133 -7.54 -27.50 28.60
CA ASP A 133 -8.95 -27.45 28.25
C ASP A 133 -9.21 -28.23 26.95
N PRO A 134 -10.25 -29.10 26.88
CA PRO A 134 -10.49 -29.95 25.71
C PRO A 134 -10.56 -29.18 24.39
N ARG A 135 -11.21 -28.01 24.40
CA ARG A 135 -11.29 -27.13 23.22
C ARG A 135 -9.94 -26.62 22.76
N ASN A 136 -9.05 -26.25 23.69
CA ASN A 136 -7.72 -25.75 23.37
C ASN A 136 -6.83 -26.86 22.84
N ILE A 137 -6.97 -28.08 23.38
CA ILE A 137 -6.31 -29.28 22.85
C ILE A 137 -6.75 -29.54 21.41
N GLU A 138 -8.05 -29.47 21.11
CA GLU A 138 -8.57 -29.64 19.75
C GLU A 138 -8.03 -28.59 18.78
N ILE A 139 -8.00 -27.31 19.21
CA ILE A 139 -7.47 -26.22 18.39
C ILE A 139 -5.98 -26.46 18.08
N VAL A 140 -5.13 -26.71 19.08
CA VAL A 140 -3.69 -26.92 18.84
C VAL A 140 -3.46 -28.21 18.05
N ARG A 141 -4.25 -29.27 18.28
CA ARG A 141 -4.20 -30.47 17.43
C ARG A 141 -4.52 -30.15 15.97
N ALA A 142 -5.50 -29.30 15.70
CA ALA A 142 -5.80 -28.84 14.34
C ALA A 142 -4.63 -28.09 13.71
N VAL A 143 -3.93 -27.22 14.46
CA VAL A 143 -2.72 -26.53 13.98
C VAL A 143 -1.68 -27.52 13.42
N PHE A 144 -1.45 -28.64 14.11
CA PHE A 144 -0.46 -29.63 13.70
C PHE A 144 -0.94 -30.59 12.60
N HIS A 145 -2.22 -30.98 12.63
CA HIS A 145 -2.72 -32.14 11.87
C HIS A 145 -3.75 -31.80 10.78
N ASN A 146 -4.58 -30.78 10.97
CA ASN A 146 -5.60 -30.39 9.99
C ASN A 146 -6.02 -28.92 10.16
N PRO A 147 -5.27 -27.96 9.59
CA PRO A 147 -5.52 -26.54 9.79
C PRO A 147 -6.88 -26.09 9.24
N ASP A 148 -7.40 -26.74 8.20
CA ASP A 148 -8.67 -26.40 7.57
C ASP A 148 -9.87 -26.51 8.52
N THR A 149 -9.79 -27.29 9.61
CA THR A 149 -10.87 -27.32 10.61
C THR A 149 -11.01 -26.02 11.38
N LEU A 150 -9.98 -25.17 11.37
CA LEU A 150 -10.01 -23.83 11.94
C LEU A 150 -10.48 -22.77 10.94
N ARG A 151 -10.80 -23.15 9.69
CA ARG A 151 -11.30 -22.23 8.68
C ARG A 151 -12.60 -21.58 9.15
N PRO A 152 -12.65 -20.24 9.22
CA PRO A 152 -13.85 -19.55 9.67
C PRO A 152 -15.02 -19.78 8.70
N GLY A 153 -16.21 -20.06 9.24
CA GLY A 153 -17.41 -20.30 8.43
C GLY A 153 -18.00 -19.02 7.80
N ARG A 154 -17.60 -17.83 8.28
CA ARG A 154 -18.08 -16.55 7.77
C ARG A 154 -17.12 -16.01 6.70
N THR A 155 -17.66 -15.72 5.52
CA THR A 155 -16.90 -15.18 4.39
C THR A 155 -16.84 -13.66 4.42
N SER A 156 -15.79 -13.09 3.82
CA SER A 156 -15.68 -11.63 3.62
C SER A 156 -16.86 -11.08 2.81
N ALA A 157 -17.35 -11.84 1.82
CA ALA A 157 -18.54 -11.48 1.04
C ALA A 157 -19.81 -11.37 1.93
N ALA A 158 -20.02 -12.30 2.86
CA ALA A 158 -21.15 -12.24 3.79
C ALA A 158 -21.05 -11.02 4.71
N VAL A 159 -19.87 -10.73 5.27
CA VAL A 159 -19.66 -9.53 6.10
C VAL A 159 -19.91 -8.25 5.29
N THR A 160 -19.44 -8.21 4.04
CA THR A 160 -19.65 -7.08 3.12
C THR A 160 -21.13 -6.86 2.84
N GLN A 161 -21.89 -7.93 2.61
CA GLN A 161 -23.34 -7.87 2.40
C GLN A 161 -24.08 -7.37 3.64
N ASP A 162 -23.71 -7.85 4.83
CA ASP A 162 -24.30 -7.42 6.10
C ASP A 162 -24.01 -5.93 6.37
N ALA A 163 -22.78 -5.49 6.13
CA ALA A 163 -22.38 -4.09 6.25
C ALA A 163 -23.19 -3.21 5.27
N ALA A 164 -23.28 -3.62 4.00
CA ALA A 164 -24.07 -2.90 3.00
C ALA A 164 -25.56 -2.82 3.36
N ALA A 165 -26.12 -3.87 3.98
CA ALA A 165 -27.50 -3.89 4.45
C ALA A 165 -27.71 -2.86 5.56
N ARG A 166 -26.86 -2.89 6.60
CA ARG A 166 -26.95 -1.96 7.74
C ARG A 166 -26.83 -0.50 7.32
N ILE A 167 -25.84 -0.16 6.49
CA ILE A 167 -25.68 1.21 6.00
C ILE A 167 -26.84 1.61 5.09
N GLY A 168 -27.34 0.70 4.25
CA GLY A 168 -28.51 0.93 3.41
C GLY A 168 -29.79 1.25 4.19
N GLU A 169 -30.01 0.58 5.33
CA GLU A 169 -31.12 0.88 6.24
C GLU A 169 -31.02 2.28 6.85
N ILE A 170 -29.80 2.72 7.23
CA ILE A 170 -29.55 4.07 7.73
C ILE A 170 -29.87 5.11 6.64
N ALA A 171 -29.39 4.88 5.42
CA ALA A 171 -29.67 5.74 4.27
C ALA A 171 -31.17 5.84 3.98
N ALA A 172 -31.90 4.73 4.04
CA ALA A 172 -33.34 4.69 3.85
C ALA A 172 -34.09 5.51 4.92
N SER A 173 -33.77 5.28 6.20
CA SER A 173 -34.33 6.03 7.34
C SER A 173 -34.11 7.55 7.21
N MET A 174 -32.91 7.97 6.80
CA MET A 174 -32.60 9.38 6.56
C MET A 174 -33.42 9.97 5.40
N ARG A 175 -33.58 9.23 4.30
CA ARG A 175 -34.40 9.68 3.15
C ARG A 175 -35.88 9.77 3.48
N GLU A 176 -36.42 8.82 4.25
CA GLU A 176 -37.82 8.84 4.69
C GLU A 176 -38.14 10.08 5.55
N ARG A 177 -37.14 10.59 6.27
CA ARG A 177 -37.23 11.85 7.02
C ARG A 177 -37.07 13.11 6.16
N GLY A 178 -36.89 12.97 4.85
CA GLY A 178 -36.77 14.08 3.89
C GLY A 178 -35.40 14.72 3.79
N LEU A 179 -34.34 14.05 4.27
CA LEU A 179 -32.97 14.54 4.10
C LEU A 179 -32.53 14.42 2.64
N ASP A 180 -31.69 15.37 2.19
CA ASP A 180 -31.17 15.37 0.83
C ASP A 180 -30.35 14.08 0.55
N PRO A 181 -30.68 13.31 -0.50
CA PRO A 181 -30.01 12.05 -0.79
C PRO A 181 -28.49 12.17 -1.00
N ALA A 182 -28.03 13.25 -1.63
CA ALA A 182 -26.59 13.44 -1.88
C ALA A 182 -25.84 13.76 -0.58
N ALA A 183 -26.41 14.64 0.27
CA ALA A 183 -25.85 14.94 1.58
C ALA A 183 -25.80 13.70 2.49
N VAL A 184 -26.85 12.86 2.48
CA VAL A 184 -26.88 11.58 3.20
C VAL A 184 -25.79 10.66 2.69
N ALA A 185 -25.64 10.53 1.38
CA ALA A 185 -24.63 9.66 0.78
C ALA A 185 -23.20 10.08 1.16
N HIS A 186 -22.85 11.37 1.02
CA HIS A 186 -21.54 11.88 1.45
C HIS A 186 -21.30 11.75 2.96
N PHE A 187 -22.34 11.89 3.77
CA PHE A 187 -22.24 11.63 5.20
C PHE A 187 -21.93 10.16 5.49
N LEU A 188 -22.64 9.23 4.87
CA LEU A 188 -22.42 7.80 5.06
C LEU A 188 -21.07 7.33 4.52
N ASP A 189 -20.55 7.92 3.45
CA ASP A 189 -19.20 7.65 2.96
C ASP A 189 -18.15 7.96 4.03
N ARG A 190 -18.26 9.10 4.73
CA ARG A 190 -17.38 9.46 5.85
C ARG A 190 -17.52 8.49 7.02
N ILE A 191 -18.75 8.06 7.35
CA ILE A 191 -18.98 7.05 8.38
C ILE A 191 -18.30 5.72 8.02
N VAL A 192 -18.56 5.22 6.81
CA VAL A 192 -18.00 3.96 6.31
C VAL A 192 -16.48 4.04 6.30
N PHE A 193 -15.92 5.18 5.88
CA PHE A 193 -14.48 5.40 5.96
C PHE A 193 -13.95 5.34 7.39
N CYS A 194 -14.62 5.98 8.37
CA CYS A 194 -14.19 5.91 9.78
C CYS A 194 -14.19 4.46 10.30
N LEU A 195 -15.23 3.69 9.98
CA LEU A 195 -15.36 2.29 10.35
C LEU A 195 -14.24 1.43 9.74
N PHE A 196 -13.96 1.63 8.44
CA PHE A 196 -12.79 1.02 7.81
C PHE A 196 -11.49 1.47 8.45
N ALA A 197 -11.32 2.76 8.73
CA ALA A 197 -10.07 3.32 9.20
C ALA A 197 -9.73 2.84 10.62
N GLU A 198 -10.70 2.69 11.51
CA GLU A 198 -10.44 2.16 12.87
C GLU A 198 -10.06 0.68 12.85
N ASP A 199 -10.78 -0.15 12.10
CA ASP A 199 -10.45 -1.57 11.96
C ASP A 199 -9.15 -1.76 11.16
N ALA A 200 -8.85 -0.83 10.25
CA ALA A 200 -7.58 -0.69 9.55
C ALA A 200 -6.42 -0.22 10.45
N ARG A 201 -6.69 0.16 11.71
CA ARG A 201 -5.76 0.87 12.63
C ARG A 201 -5.18 2.17 12.07
N LEU A 202 -5.80 2.74 11.05
CA LEU A 202 -5.52 4.10 10.57
C LEU A 202 -6.06 5.15 11.56
N LEU A 203 -7.21 4.84 12.17
CA LEU A 203 -7.68 5.53 13.36
C LEU A 203 -7.27 4.75 14.61
N PRO A 204 -6.79 5.44 15.66
CA PRO A 204 -6.35 4.77 16.88
C PRO A 204 -7.52 4.26 17.71
N ASP A 205 -7.26 3.17 18.44
CA ASP A 205 -8.05 2.70 19.58
C ASP A 205 -9.57 2.65 19.38
N MET A 206 -10.04 2.23 18.21
CA MET A 206 -11.47 2.10 17.92
C MET A 206 -12.23 3.41 18.21
N VAL A 207 -11.64 4.56 17.83
CA VAL A 207 -12.15 5.89 18.21
C VAL A 207 -13.60 6.11 17.79
N PHE A 208 -14.02 5.64 16.61
CA PHE A 208 -15.39 5.82 16.15
C PHE A 208 -16.34 4.99 17.01
N SER A 209 -16.03 3.71 17.22
CA SER A 209 -16.79 2.83 18.11
C SER A 209 -16.92 3.39 19.53
N ARG A 210 -15.83 3.94 20.10
CA ARG A 210 -15.85 4.59 21.42
C ARG A 210 -16.69 5.87 21.44
N ILE A 211 -16.74 6.63 20.35
CA ILE A 211 -17.62 7.82 20.25
C ILE A 211 -19.07 7.37 20.31
N VAL A 212 -19.44 6.32 19.57
CA VAL A 212 -20.81 5.77 19.60
C VAL A 212 -21.18 5.32 21.02
N GLU A 213 -20.30 4.57 21.68
CA GLU A 213 -20.51 4.07 23.05
C GLU A 213 -20.64 5.23 24.06
N LYS A 214 -19.69 6.16 24.09
CA LYS A 214 -19.66 7.29 25.04
C LYS A 214 -20.77 8.29 24.83
N SER A 215 -21.38 8.31 23.65
CA SER A 215 -22.54 9.14 23.39
C SER A 215 -23.77 8.64 24.14
N GLY A 216 -23.81 7.37 24.57
CA GLY A 216 -24.88 6.83 25.41
C GLY A 216 -26.25 6.86 24.73
N GLY A 217 -26.28 6.85 23.39
CA GLY A 217 -27.50 6.99 22.60
C GLY A 217 -27.94 8.44 22.34
N ASP A 218 -27.27 9.46 22.90
CA ASP A 218 -27.57 10.88 22.66
C ASP A 218 -27.12 11.31 21.25
N PRO A 219 -28.04 11.65 20.32
CA PRO A 219 -27.70 11.99 18.95
C PRO A 219 -27.00 13.34 18.82
N ALA A 220 -27.30 14.31 19.69
CA ALA A 220 -26.68 15.63 19.65
C ALA A 220 -25.23 15.54 20.10
N ARG A 221 -24.96 14.77 21.17
CA ARG A 221 -23.60 14.48 21.63
C ARG A 221 -22.82 13.70 20.58
N PHE A 222 -23.42 12.64 20.03
CA PHE A 222 -22.79 11.83 18.98
C PHE A 222 -22.42 12.67 17.76
N GLY A 223 -23.38 13.44 17.23
CA GLY A 223 -23.16 14.28 16.05
C GLY A 223 -22.09 15.35 16.26
N LYS A 224 -22.07 16.00 17.44
CA LYS A 224 -21.03 16.99 17.78
C LYS A 224 -19.64 16.36 17.83
N THR A 225 -19.50 15.23 18.52
CA THR A 225 -18.21 14.54 18.66
C THR A 225 -17.74 13.97 17.32
N LEU A 226 -18.67 13.51 16.47
CA LEU A 226 -18.36 13.05 15.12
C LEU A 226 -17.85 14.19 14.22
N ALA A 227 -18.47 15.36 14.27
CA ALA A 227 -17.98 16.54 13.54
C ALA A 227 -16.56 16.93 13.97
N MET A 228 -16.24 16.83 15.26
CA MET A 228 -14.88 17.05 15.77
C MET A 228 -13.89 15.99 15.24
N LEU A 229 -14.32 14.73 15.13
CA LEU A 229 -13.48 13.68 14.54
C LEU A 229 -13.24 13.97 13.05
N PHE A 230 -14.26 14.37 12.29
CA PHE A 230 -14.10 14.74 10.89
C PHE A 230 -13.14 15.91 10.70
N GLU A 231 -13.15 16.90 11.59
CA GLU A 231 -12.16 17.98 11.56
C GLU A 231 -10.74 17.47 11.80
N ALA A 232 -10.55 16.64 12.82
CA ALA A 232 -9.24 16.06 13.12
C ALA A 232 -8.75 15.16 11.97
N MET A 233 -9.64 14.41 11.31
CA MET A 233 -9.30 13.60 10.13
C MET A 233 -8.99 14.47 8.90
N ALA A 234 -9.63 15.63 8.76
CA ALA A 234 -9.40 16.54 7.64
C ALA A 234 -8.06 17.27 7.70
N ALA A 235 -7.55 17.59 8.89
CA ALA A 235 -6.31 18.38 9.04
C ALA A 235 -5.16 17.63 9.71
N GLY A 236 -5.45 16.49 10.34
CA GLY A 236 -4.59 15.90 11.37
C GLY A 236 -4.66 16.68 12.68
N GLY A 237 -4.16 16.08 13.76
CA GLY A 237 -4.04 16.72 15.07
C GLY A 237 -4.76 15.97 16.19
N ASP A 238 -4.96 16.66 17.31
CA ASP A 238 -5.43 16.02 18.54
C ASP A 238 -6.96 15.87 18.56
N PHE A 239 -7.40 14.67 18.94
CA PHE A 239 -8.79 14.36 19.23
C PHE A 239 -8.89 13.75 20.64
N GLY A 240 -9.17 14.61 21.62
CA GLY A 240 -9.10 14.21 23.02
C GLY A 240 -7.65 13.96 23.44
N LEU A 241 -7.32 12.72 23.80
CA LEU A 241 -5.95 12.29 24.12
C LEU A 241 -5.27 11.55 22.96
N GLU A 242 -6.00 11.33 21.88
CA GLU A 242 -5.52 10.60 20.70
C GLU A 242 -4.98 11.58 19.67
N THR A 243 -3.93 11.18 18.94
CA THR A 243 -3.47 11.92 17.76
C THR A 243 -4.06 11.28 16.50
N ILE A 244 -4.85 12.05 15.76
CA ILE A 244 -5.44 11.65 14.49
C ILE A 244 -4.54 12.11 13.35
N ARG A 245 -4.32 11.21 12.39
CA ARG A 245 -3.53 11.48 11.19
C ARG A 245 -4.31 12.32 10.20
N HIS A 246 -3.59 13.03 9.33
CA HIS A 246 -4.21 13.82 8.28
C HIS A 246 -4.66 12.91 7.12
N PHE A 247 -5.95 12.87 6.81
CA PHE A 247 -6.52 11.98 5.79
C PHE A 247 -6.82 12.60 4.44
N ASN A 248 -7.54 13.72 4.32
CA ASN A 248 -8.26 14.10 3.09
C ASN A 248 -7.33 14.30 1.86
N GLY A 249 -7.67 14.00 0.59
CA GLY A 249 -8.72 13.19 0.02
C GLY A 249 -9.65 13.95 -0.91
N ASN A 250 -10.26 15.01 -0.39
CA ASN A 250 -11.62 15.56 -0.67
C ASN A 250 -12.73 15.03 0.27
N LEU A 251 -12.53 13.85 0.89
CA LEU A 251 -13.55 13.16 1.68
C LEU A 251 -14.10 13.95 2.89
N PHE A 252 -13.22 14.70 3.56
CA PHE A 252 -13.58 15.46 4.77
C PHE A 252 -13.62 16.98 4.51
N ASP A 253 -13.71 17.41 3.25
CA ASP A 253 -13.84 18.83 2.92
C ASP A 253 -15.19 19.38 3.40
N ASP A 254 -16.26 18.59 3.18
CA ASP A 254 -17.52 18.73 3.90
C ASP A 254 -17.37 18.00 5.25
N ARG A 255 -17.78 18.63 6.36
CA ARG A 255 -17.79 18.05 7.72
C ARG A 255 -19.18 18.09 8.36
N THR A 256 -20.20 18.42 7.58
CA THR A 256 -21.60 18.50 7.98
C THR A 256 -22.09 17.15 8.45
N VAL A 257 -22.62 17.13 9.67
CA VAL A 257 -23.36 16.00 10.22
C VAL A 257 -24.85 16.34 10.13
N PRO A 258 -25.69 15.53 9.46
CA PRO A 258 -27.12 15.75 9.40
C PRO A 258 -27.76 15.59 10.79
N ALA A 259 -29.00 16.06 10.95
CA ALA A 259 -29.74 15.85 12.18
C ALA A 259 -29.95 14.35 12.45
N LEU A 260 -29.30 13.86 13.51
CA LEU A 260 -29.34 12.45 13.91
C LEU A 260 -30.47 12.21 14.92
N THR A 261 -30.98 11.00 14.91
CA THR A 261 -31.99 10.47 15.84
C THR A 261 -31.39 9.37 16.71
N ASP A 262 -32.07 9.01 17.80
CA ASP A 262 -31.66 7.90 18.67
C ASP A 262 -31.55 6.57 17.89
N ASP A 263 -32.41 6.39 16.88
CA ASP A 263 -32.38 5.21 16.00
C ASP A 263 -31.14 5.20 15.11
N ASP A 264 -30.72 6.36 14.57
CA ASP A 264 -29.49 6.45 13.78
C ASP A 264 -28.27 6.04 14.62
N VAL A 265 -28.17 6.53 15.86
CA VAL A 265 -27.05 6.18 16.77
C VAL A 265 -27.01 4.69 17.05
N LYS A 266 -28.17 4.06 17.29
CA LYS A 266 -28.28 2.59 17.49
C LYS A 266 -27.84 1.82 16.24
N ARG A 267 -28.23 2.27 15.05
CA ARG A 267 -27.82 1.63 13.80
C ARG A 267 -26.33 1.80 13.53
N PHE A 268 -25.75 2.96 13.85
CA PHE A 268 -24.30 3.16 13.78
C PHE A 268 -23.55 2.25 14.77
N ALA A 269 -24.06 2.07 15.99
CA ALA A 269 -23.49 1.11 16.93
C ALA A 269 -23.51 -0.33 16.38
N ALA A 270 -24.63 -0.71 15.78
CA ALA A 270 -24.79 -2.03 15.20
C ALA A 270 -23.88 -2.22 13.97
N ALA A 271 -23.66 -1.18 13.17
CA ALA A 271 -22.69 -1.19 12.06
C ALA A 271 -21.24 -1.26 12.56
N ALA A 272 -20.90 -0.53 13.62
CA ALA A 272 -19.58 -0.53 14.25
C ALA A 272 -19.19 -1.88 14.88
N SER A 273 -20.18 -2.74 15.19
CA SER A 273 -19.92 -4.09 15.72
C SER A 273 -19.48 -5.12 14.66
N LEU A 274 -19.49 -4.75 13.37
CA LEU A 274 -18.97 -5.61 12.30
C LEU A 274 -17.44 -5.52 12.21
N ASP A 275 -16.82 -6.56 11.65
CA ASP A 275 -15.40 -6.55 11.30
C ASP A 275 -15.20 -5.91 9.92
N TRP A 276 -14.93 -4.61 9.90
CA TRP A 276 -14.66 -3.81 8.71
C TRP A 276 -13.29 -4.10 8.09
N SER A 277 -12.39 -4.78 8.81
CA SER A 277 -11.15 -5.29 8.20
C SER A 277 -11.43 -6.41 7.17
N ALA A 278 -12.57 -7.10 7.31
CA ALA A 278 -13.02 -8.15 6.41
C ALA A 278 -14.02 -7.68 5.34
N VAL A 279 -14.43 -6.41 5.35
CA VAL A 279 -15.32 -5.84 4.34
C VAL A 279 -14.54 -5.54 3.06
N ASP A 280 -15.07 -6.00 1.93
CA ASP A 280 -14.52 -5.73 0.61
C ASP A 280 -14.88 -4.30 0.17
N PRO A 281 -13.93 -3.51 -0.36
CA PRO A 281 -14.18 -2.17 -0.90
C PRO A 281 -15.30 -2.09 -1.94
N SER A 282 -15.66 -3.17 -2.62
CA SER A 282 -16.84 -3.22 -3.49
C SER A 282 -18.17 -2.94 -2.77
N ILE A 283 -18.19 -2.91 -1.43
CA ILE A 283 -19.31 -2.41 -0.63
C ILE A 283 -19.81 -1.06 -1.14
N PHE A 284 -18.91 -0.17 -1.53
CA PHE A 284 -19.24 1.15 -2.04
C PHE A 284 -20.10 1.07 -3.29
N GLY A 285 -19.82 0.14 -4.22
CA GLY A 285 -20.70 -0.10 -5.37
C GLY A 285 -22.11 -0.55 -4.95
N THR A 286 -22.21 -1.39 -3.92
CA THR A 286 -23.52 -1.82 -3.38
C THR A 286 -24.26 -0.67 -2.68
N LEU A 287 -23.53 0.21 -1.98
CA LEU A 287 -24.08 1.40 -1.34
C LEU A 287 -24.54 2.42 -2.37
N PHE A 288 -23.77 2.63 -3.44
CA PHE A 288 -24.13 3.49 -4.57
C PHE A 288 -25.45 3.05 -5.19
N GLU A 289 -25.59 1.77 -5.50
CA GLU A 289 -26.81 1.21 -6.06
C GLU A 289 -28.05 1.41 -5.18
N ARG A 290 -27.89 1.35 -3.86
CA ARG A 290 -28.97 1.47 -2.87
C ARG A 290 -29.25 2.92 -2.46
N GLY A 291 -28.23 3.76 -2.53
CA GLY A 291 -28.27 5.19 -2.22
C GLY A 291 -28.89 6.02 -3.35
N LEU A 292 -28.77 5.57 -4.60
CA LEU A 292 -29.52 6.14 -5.72
C LEU A 292 -31.03 5.99 -5.49
N ASP A 293 -31.77 7.02 -5.89
CA ASP A 293 -33.22 6.97 -6.04
C ASP A 293 -33.57 5.78 -6.97
N PRO A 294 -34.43 4.83 -6.55
CA PRO A 294 -34.87 3.72 -7.40
C PRO A 294 -35.36 4.15 -8.78
N ALA A 295 -35.96 5.35 -8.90
CA ALA A 295 -36.42 5.91 -10.17
C ALA A 295 -35.28 6.38 -11.10
N LYS A 296 -34.12 6.73 -10.55
CA LYS A 296 -32.91 7.15 -11.31
C LYS A 296 -31.98 5.98 -11.65
N ARG A 297 -32.19 4.81 -11.03
CA ARG A 297 -31.32 3.63 -11.16
C ARG A 297 -31.28 3.05 -12.59
N SER A 298 -32.44 2.92 -13.25
CA SER A 298 -32.53 2.37 -14.62
C SER A 298 -32.06 3.33 -15.71
N GLN A 299 -32.14 4.65 -15.46
CA GLN A 299 -31.77 5.68 -16.44
C GLN A 299 -30.25 5.90 -16.52
N LEU A 300 -29.52 5.62 -15.44
CA LEU A 300 -28.07 5.84 -15.35
C LEU A 300 -27.24 4.61 -15.73
N GLY A 301 -27.86 3.47 -16.05
CA GLY A 301 -27.14 2.21 -16.27
C GLY A 301 -26.34 1.74 -15.05
N ALA A 302 -26.70 2.21 -13.85
CA ALA A 302 -26.01 1.97 -12.58
C ALA A 302 -26.28 0.55 -12.06
N HIS A 303 -25.81 -0.45 -12.81
CA HIS A 303 -25.79 -1.85 -12.40
C HIS A 303 -24.39 -2.21 -11.93
N PHE A 304 -24.32 -2.83 -10.76
CA PHE A 304 -23.12 -3.40 -10.21
C PHE A 304 -22.61 -4.55 -11.08
N THR A 305 -21.38 -4.44 -11.55
CA THR A 305 -20.67 -5.55 -12.20
C THR A 305 -20.06 -6.45 -11.13
N GLY A 306 -20.38 -7.74 -11.19
CA GLY A 306 -19.85 -8.74 -10.26
C GLY A 306 -18.32 -8.84 -10.32
N ARG A 307 -17.69 -9.12 -9.18
CA ARG A 307 -16.23 -9.25 -9.09
C ARG A 307 -15.66 -10.28 -10.06
N GLU A 308 -16.33 -11.43 -10.22
CA GLU A 308 -15.89 -12.49 -11.15
C GLU A 308 -15.89 -12.03 -12.61
N ASP A 309 -16.89 -11.24 -13.01
CA ASP A 309 -16.97 -10.67 -14.37
C ASP A 309 -15.86 -9.65 -14.60
N ILE A 310 -15.58 -8.80 -13.61
CA ILE A 310 -14.47 -7.85 -13.64
C ILE A 310 -13.13 -8.60 -13.77
N GLU A 311 -12.90 -9.60 -12.91
CA GLU A 311 -11.68 -10.40 -12.91
C GLU A 311 -11.47 -11.08 -14.26
N ARG A 312 -12.53 -11.61 -14.89
CA ARG A 312 -12.44 -12.21 -16.23
C ARG A 312 -11.88 -11.25 -17.28
N VAL A 313 -12.29 -9.99 -17.25
CA VAL A 313 -11.81 -8.95 -18.19
C VAL A 313 -10.39 -8.50 -17.83
N VAL A 314 -10.16 -8.18 -16.55
CA VAL A 314 -8.85 -7.73 -16.04
C VAL A 314 -7.78 -8.80 -16.29
N ASP A 315 -8.09 -10.06 -16.05
CA ASP A 315 -7.14 -11.16 -16.21
C ASP A 315 -6.79 -11.37 -17.68
N ALA A 316 -7.76 -11.27 -18.59
CA ALA A 316 -7.53 -11.43 -20.03
C ALA A 316 -6.76 -10.24 -20.65
N VAL A 317 -7.12 -9.01 -20.28
CA VAL A 317 -6.64 -7.79 -20.96
C VAL A 317 -5.39 -7.21 -20.30
N VAL A 318 -5.33 -7.24 -18.97
CA VAL A 318 -4.23 -6.63 -18.20
C VAL A 318 -3.24 -7.70 -17.75
N MET A 319 -3.72 -8.75 -17.09
CA MET A 319 -2.80 -9.67 -16.41
C MET A 319 -2.16 -10.68 -17.35
N ALA A 320 -2.86 -11.24 -18.34
CA ALA A 320 -2.28 -12.24 -19.23
C ALA A 320 -1.03 -11.73 -19.99
N PRO A 321 -1.03 -10.50 -20.57
CA PRO A 321 0.19 -9.93 -21.14
C PRO A 321 1.33 -9.75 -20.13
N LEU A 322 1.03 -9.19 -18.95
CA LEU A 322 2.04 -8.93 -17.91
C LEU A 322 2.59 -10.22 -17.31
N ARG A 323 1.77 -11.25 -17.18
CA ARG A 323 2.17 -12.58 -16.73
C ARG A 323 3.13 -13.22 -17.72
N ARG A 324 2.87 -13.12 -19.04
CA ARG A 324 3.83 -13.60 -20.05
C ARG A 324 5.17 -12.87 -19.94
N GLU A 325 5.16 -11.55 -19.87
CA GLU A 325 6.38 -10.73 -19.70
C GLU A 325 7.12 -11.12 -18.40
N TRP A 326 6.39 -11.39 -17.33
CA TRP A 326 6.95 -11.82 -16.06
C TRP A 326 7.59 -13.21 -16.14
N GLU A 327 6.93 -14.20 -16.77
CA GLU A 327 7.50 -15.54 -16.96
C GLU A 327 8.79 -15.49 -17.79
N GLU A 328 8.84 -14.67 -18.85
CA GLU A 328 10.05 -14.46 -19.65
C GLU A 328 11.17 -13.81 -18.84
N THR A 329 10.83 -12.84 -17.97
CA THR A 329 11.75 -12.17 -17.06
C THR A 329 12.33 -13.16 -16.05
N LYS A 330 11.48 -13.97 -15.39
CA LYS A 330 11.89 -15.02 -14.44
C LYS A 330 12.86 -16.01 -15.09
N ALA A 331 12.47 -16.58 -16.23
CA ALA A 331 13.30 -17.54 -16.95
C ALA A 331 14.67 -16.96 -17.35
N THR A 332 14.70 -15.67 -17.70
CA THR A 332 15.96 -14.98 -18.03
C THR A 332 16.84 -14.80 -16.79
N VAL A 333 16.26 -14.38 -15.66
CA VAL A 333 16.99 -14.19 -14.40
C VAL A 333 17.51 -15.52 -13.86
N GLU A 334 16.68 -16.56 -13.81
CA GLU A 334 17.07 -17.91 -13.36
C GLU A 334 18.22 -18.47 -14.21
N ARG A 335 18.13 -18.34 -15.54
CA ARG A 335 19.19 -18.75 -16.44
C ARG A 335 20.48 -17.96 -16.21
N LEU A 336 20.38 -16.67 -15.95
CA LEU A 336 21.53 -15.82 -15.68
C LEU A 336 22.22 -16.20 -14.38
N LEU A 337 21.45 -16.49 -13.33
CA LEU A 337 21.97 -16.92 -12.02
C LEU A 337 22.59 -18.33 -12.05
N THR A 338 22.14 -19.19 -12.96
CA THR A 338 22.68 -20.56 -13.12
C THR A 338 23.86 -20.62 -14.11
N THR A 339 23.78 -19.92 -15.24
CA THR A 339 24.74 -20.05 -16.37
C THR A 339 25.66 -18.85 -16.57
N GLY A 340 25.37 -17.70 -15.96
CA GLY A 340 26.08 -16.44 -16.18
C GLY A 340 25.83 -15.82 -17.56
N LYS A 341 24.84 -16.30 -18.33
CA LYS A 341 24.52 -15.82 -19.68
C LYS A 341 23.04 -15.47 -19.81
N LYS A 342 22.75 -14.37 -20.53
CA LYS A 342 21.38 -13.92 -20.85
C LYS A 342 20.77 -14.67 -22.05
N GLY A 343 21.57 -14.98 -23.07
CA GLY A 343 21.08 -15.38 -24.40
C GLY A 343 21.28 -16.85 -24.78
N GLY A 344 20.20 -17.46 -25.28
CA GLY A 344 20.15 -18.73 -26.03
C GLY A 344 18.72 -18.96 -26.52
N THR A 345 18.53 -19.19 -27.82
CA THR A 345 17.25 -19.48 -28.49
C THR A 345 16.72 -20.89 -28.18
N GLY A 346 16.78 -21.30 -26.92
CA GLY A 346 16.17 -22.52 -26.41
C GLY A 346 15.02 -22.15 -25.51
N VAL A 347 13.83 -22.66 -25.82
CA VAL A 347 12.67 -22.65 -24.93
C VAL A 347 13.16 -23.11 -23.54
N PRO A 348 12.96 -22.34 -22.46
CA PRO A 348 13.25 -22.84 -21.11
C PRO A 348 12.42 -24.12 -20.88
N PRO A 349 12.95 -25.15 -20.21
CA PRO A 349 12.15 -26.33 -19.93
C PRO A 349 10.90 -25.88 -19.18
N VAL A 350 9.73 -26.19 -19.74
CA VAL A 350 8.46 -26.00 -19.06
C VAL A 350 8.50 -26.89 -17.82
N ILE A 351 8.66 -26.28 -16.64
CA ILE A 351 8.46 -26.97 -15.37
C ILE A 351 6.94 -27.05 -15.18
N HIS A 352 6.32 -28.07 -15.75
CA HIS A 352 4.99 -28.47 -15.32
C HIS A 352 5.09 -28.96 -13.89
N GLY A 353 4.24 -28.42 -13.02
CA GLY A 353 4.15 -28.77 -11.60
C GLY A 353 4.19 -30.28 -11.39
N GLY A 354 5.32 -30.74 -10.90
CA GLY A 354 5.65 -32.13 -10.67
C GLY A 354 7.06 -32.16 -10.12
N VAL A 355 7.20 -32.65 -8.89
CA VAL A 355 8.48 -32.76 -8.17
C VAL A 355 9.41 -33.66 -8.98
N GLY A 356 10.27 -33.03 -9.76
CA GLY A 356 11.33 -33.66 -10.53
C GLY A 356 12.53 -32.73 -10.47
N VAL A 357 13.50 -33.09 -9.63
CA VAL A 357 14.80 -32.41 -9.57
C VAL A 357 15.35 -32.32 -11.00
N PRO A 358 15.62 -31.12 -11.54
CA PRO A 358 16.19 -31.01 -12.87
C PRO A 358 17.52 -31.77 -12.88
N SER A 359 17.65 -32.73 -13.79
CA SER A 359 18.94 -33.33 -14.12
C SER A 359 19.94 -32.20 -14.38
N ALA A 360 21.01 -32.17 -13.58
CA ALA A 360 22.00 -31.11 -13.56
C ALA A 360 22.48 -30.80 -14.98
N SER A 361 22.20 -29.58 -15.45
CA SER A 361 22.88 -29.05 -16.63
C SER A 361 24.38 -29.12 -16.37
N SER A 362 25.11 -29.78 -17.27
CA SER A 362 26.53 -30.13 -17.22
C SER A 362 27.49 -28.92 -17.31
N GLY A 363 27.22 -27.86 -16.56
CA GLY A 363 28.06 -26.67 -16.45
C GLY A 363 28.84 -26.65 -15.14
N LYS A 364 30.09 -26.18 -15.17
CA LYS A 364 30.81 -25.87 -13.93
C LYS A 364 30.04 -24.80 -13.14
N PRO A 365 29.97 -24.88 -11.80
CA PRO A 365 29.38 -23.83 -10.97
C PRO A 365 30.03 -22.47 -11.25
N LEU A 366 29.24 -21.40 -11.22
CA LEU A 366 29.75 -20.05 -11.39
C LEU A 366 30.75 -19.71 -10.28
N THR A 367 31.86 -19.07 -10.65
CA THR A 367 32.79 -18.51 -9.66
C THR A 367 32.11 -17.38 -8.87
N PRO A 368 32.57 -17.06 -7.64
CA PRO A 368 31.98 -15.97 -6.85
C PRO A 368 31.93 -14.62 -7.57
N ALA A 369 32.93 -14.32 -8.41
CA ALA A 369 32.95 -13.10 -9.22
C ALA A 369 31.89 -13.11 -10.32
N GLN A 370 31.70 -14.25 -11.01
CA GLN A 370 30.66 -14.41 -12.02
C GLN A 370 29.26 -14.36 -11.41
N LEU A 371 29.06 -14.97 -10.23
CA LEU A 371 27.78 -14.93 -9.53
C LEU A 371 27.43 -13.50 -9.08
N ARG A 372 28.39 -12.73 -8.55
CA ARG A 372 28.18 -11.30 -8.22
C ARG A 372 27.77 -10.48 -9.44
N LYS A 373 28.43 -10.70 -10.58
CA LYS A 373 28.09 -10.04 -11.84
C LYS A 373 26.68 -10.44 -12.32
N ALA A 374 26.36 -11.73 -12.30
CA ALA A 374 25.06 -12.27 -12.66
C ALA A 374 23.95 -11.70 -11.78
N ARG A 375 24.16 -11.57 -10.46
CA ARG A 375 23.22 -10.92 -9.53
C ARG A 375 22.99 -9.45 -9.85
N GLY A 376 24.05 -8.68 -10.11
CA GLY A 376 23.88 -7.27 -10.49
C GLY A 376 23.12 -7.09 -11.81
N GLU A 377 23.34 -7.98 -12.78
CA GLU A 377 22.59 -7.98 -14.03
C GLU A 377 21.14 -8.48 -13.86
N ALA A 378 20.89 -9.45 -12.97
CA ALA A 378 19.56 -9.92 -12.61
C ALA A 378 18.74 -8.83 -11.92
N ASP A 379 19.32 -8.12 -10.94
CA ASP A 379 18.71 -6.96 -10.28
C ASP A 379 18.34 -5.89 -11.32
N SER A 380 19.20 -5.63 -12.31
CA SER A 380 18.89 -4.68 -13.38
C SER A 380 17.70 -5.11 -14.25
N ILE A 381 17.60 -6.39 -14.61
CA ILE A 381 16.50 -6.93 -15.42
C ILE A 381 15.18 -6.86 -14.63
N LEU A 382 15.23 -7.27 -13.36
CA LEU A 382 14.06 -7.22 -12.49
C LEU A 382 13.61 -5.78 -12.23
N HIS A 383 14.55 -4.86 -12.01
CA HIS A 383 14.25 -3.44 -11.86
C HIS A 383 13.56 -2.86 -13.10
N GLN A 384 13.95 -3.30 -14.30
CA GLN A 384 13.31 -2.88 -15.55
C GLN A 384 11.85 -3.36 -15.62
N PHE A 385 11.58 -4.62 -15.28
CA PHE A 385 10.22 -5.15 -15.21
C PHE A 385 9.37 -4.40 -14.17
N LEU A 386 9.91 -4.17 -12.97
CA LEU A 386 9.20 -3.42 -11.92
C LEU A 386 8.94 -1.96 -12.31
N THR A 387 9.88 -1.32 -13.01
CA THR A 387 9.69 0.03 -13.56
C THR A 387 8.57 0.04 -14.59
N ARG A 388 8.57 -0.93 -15.51
CA ARG A 388 7.51 -1.11 -16.51
C ARG A 388 6.14 -1.30 -15.85
N LEU A 389 6.06 -2.08 -14.77
CA LEU A 389 4.83 -2.32 -14.01
C LEU A 389 4.29 -1.03 -13.36
N ARG A 390 5.17 -0.17 -12.84
CA ARG A 390 4.83 1.13 -12.24
C ARG A 390 4.36 2.19 -13.26
N GLU A 391 4.70 2.00 -14.53
CA GLU A 391 4.31 2.90 -15.63
C GLU A 391 2.98 2.52 -16.28
N ILE A 392 2.40 1.37 -15.95
CA ILE A 392 1.09 0.96 -16.46
C ILE A 392 0.04 1.99 -16.07
N LYS A 393 -0.84 2.31 -17.03
CA LYS A 393 -2.01 3.15 -16.81
C LYS A 393 -3.26 2.37 -17.19
N ILE A 394 -4.24 2.36 -16.31
CA ILE A 394 -5.53 1.71 -16.56
C ILE A 394 -6.59 2.80 -16.62
N LEU A 395 -7.35 2.83 -17.71
CA LEU A 395 -8.46 3.78 -17.90
C LEU A 395 -9.78 3.02 -17.94
N ASP A 396 -10.70 3.42 -17.06
CA ASP A 396 -12.11 3.05 -17.14
C ASP A 396 -12.94 4.30 -17.49
N PRO A 397 -13.43 4.43 -18.74
CA PRO A 397 -14.12 5.63 -19.20
C PRO A 397 -15.58 5.74 -18.71
N ALA A 398 -16.08 4.79 -17.92
CA ALA A 398 -17.39 4.87 -17.28
C ALA A 398 -17.32 4.17 -15.92
N CYS A 399 -16.48 4.70 -15.03
CA CYS A 399 -15.95 3.93 -13.92
C CYS A 399 -16.95 3.67 -12.79
N GLY A 400 -18.07 4.39 -12.73
CA GLY A 400 -19.06 4.25 -11.66
C GLY A 400 -18.40 4.41 -10.30
N SER A 401 -18.63 3.44 -9.40
CA SER A 401 -17.99 3.39 -8.08
C SER A 401 -16.53 2.94 -8.08
N GLY A 402 -15.90 2.72 -9.24
CA GLY A 402 -14.47 2.38 -9.36
C GLY A 402 -14.11 0.90 -9.17
N ASN A 403 -15.06 -0.03 -9.22
CA ASN A 403 -14.79 -1.45 -8.95
C ASN A 403 -13.80 -2.09 -9.93
N PHE A 404 -13.87 -1.77 -11.23
CA PHE A 404 -12.90 -2.24 -12.23
C PHE A 404 -11.49 -1.76 -11.91
N LEU A 405 -11.36 -0.47 -11.59
CA LEU A 405 -10.09 0.15 -11.20
C LEU A 405 -9.52 -0.54 -9.95
N TYR A 406 -10.36 -0.74 -8.93
CA TYR A 406 -9.98 -1.43 -7.69
C TYR A 406 -9.47 -2.85 -7.92
N VAL A 407 -10.21 -3.70 -8.64
CA VAL A 407 -9.80 -5.08 -8.92
C VAL A 407 -8.49 -5.11 -9.72
N ALA A 408 -8.36 -4.23 -10.73
CA ALA A 408 -7.15 -4.14 -11.52
C ALA A 408 -5.94 -3.71 -10.67
N LEU A 409 -6.12 -2.77 -9.75
CA LEU A 409 -5.08 -2.38 -8.79
C LEU A 409 -4.61 -3.57 -7.95
N LEU A 410 -5.53 -4.34 -7.38
CA LEU A 410 -5.17 -5.51 -6.57
C LEU A 410 -4.35 -6.53 -7.38
N ARG A 411 -4.78 -6.83 -8.60
CA ARG A 411 -4.05 -7.76 -9.48
C ARG A 411 -2.65 -7.26 -9.82
N LEU A 412 -2.48 -5.97 -10.11
CA LEU A 412 -1.16 -5.37 -10.33
C LEU A 412 -0.29 -5.41 -9.07
N LYS A 413 -0.87 -5.11 -7.90
CA LYS A 413 -0.16 -5.14 -6.62
C LYS A 413 0.33 -6.55 -6.28
N ASP A 414 -0.47 -7.58 -6.55
CA ASP A 414 -0.12 -8.97 -6.31
C ASP A 414 1.04 -9.42 -7.21
N LEU A 415 1.02 -9.05 -8.50
CA LEU A 415 2.13 -9.31 -9.41
C LEU A 415 3.40 -8.55 -9.00
N GLU A 416 3.27 -7.29 -8.58
CA GLU A 416 4.40 -6.51 -8.08
C GLU A 416 5.03 -7.18 -6.86
N ARG A 417 4.22 -7.66 -5.92
CA ARG A 417 4.69 -8.34 -4.71
C ARG A 417 5.41 -9.65 -5.04
N GLU A 418 4.87 -10.42 -5.97
CA GLU A 418 5.52 -11.63 -6.46
C GLU A 418 6.92 -11.32 -6.99
N ALA A 419 7.03 -10.36 -7.90
CA ALA A 419 8.30 -10.00 -8.53
C ALA A 419 9.30 -9.29 -7.59
N ALA A 420 8.83 -8.32 -6.79
CA ALA A 420 9.68 -7.46 -5.97
C ALA A 420 10.16 -8.13 -4.68
N ILE A 421 9.44 -9.15 -4.19
CA ILE A 421 9.63 -9.69 -2.83
C ILE A 421 9.77 -11.20 -2.84
N THR A 422 8.82 -11.91 -3.46
CA THR A 422 8.79 -13.38 -3.40
C THR A 422 9.96 -13.93 -4.21
N PHE A 423 10.03 -13.55 -5.49
CA PHE A 423 11.07 -13.99 -6.40
C PHE A 423 12.46 -13.50 -5.99
N THR A 424 12.59 -12.25 -5.51
CA THR A 424 13.88 -11.74 -5.04
C THR A 424 14.41 -12.52 -3.84
N SER A 425 13.54 -12.84 -2.88
CA SER A 425 13.89 -13.64 -1.71
C SER A 425 14.35 -15.04 -2.10
N GLU A 426 13.62 -15.73 -2.97
CA GLU A 426 13.94 -17.09 -3.42
C GLU A 426 15.29 -17.18 -4.12
N HIS A 427 15.73 -16.09 -4.76
CA HIS A 427 16.95 -16.06 -5.57
C HIS A 427 18.11 -15.31 -4.90
N GLY A 428 17.95 -14.85 -3.65
CA GLY A 428 18.96 -14.08 -2.93
C GLY A 428 19.32 -12.75 -3.60
N LEU A 429 18.32 -12.10 -4.19
CA LEU A 429 18.39 -10.78 -4.82
C LEU A 429 17.90 -9.68 -3.89
N SER A 430 18.16 -8.43 -4.25
CA SER A 430 17.73 -7.27 -3.45
C SER A 430 16.21 -7.08 -3.57
N ALA A 431 15.51 -7.03 -2.43
CA ALA A 431 14.08 -6.76 -2.43
C ALA A 431 13.78 -5.29 -2.80
N TYR A 432 12.67 -5.05 -3.50
CA TYR A 432 12.21 -3.71 -3.88
C TYR A 432 11.02 -3.28 -3.03
N LEU A 433 10.95 -1.97 -2.73
CA LEU A 433 9.73 -1.39 -2.18
C LEU A 433 8.62 -1.37 -3.26
N PRO A 434 7.38 -1.76 -2.93
CA PRO A 434 6.24 -1.61 -3.82
C PRO A 434 6.05 -0.15 -4.28
N GLY A 435 5.80 0.04 -5.56
CA GLY A 435 5.55 1.33 -6.20
C GLY A 435 4.28 1.35 -7.06
N VAL A 436 3.52 0.26 -7.15
CA VAL A 436 2.19 0.26 -7.75
C VAL A 436 1.17 0.88 -6.79
N GLY A 437 0.28 1.72 -7.30
CA GLY A 437 -0.71 2.40 -6.46
C GLY A 437 -1.80 3.17 -7.23
N PRO A 438 -2.70 3.86 -6.49
CA PRO A 438 -3.87 4.53 -7.05
C PRO A 438 -3.58 5.52 -8.19
N TRP A 439 -2.40 6.13 -8.19
CA TRP A 439 -1.95 7.10 -9.20
C TRP A 439 -1.83 6.53 -10.62
N GLN A 440 -1.87 5.20 -10.79
CA GLN A 440 -1.88 4.53 -12.10
C GLN A 440 -3.27 4.34 -12.70
N LEU A 441 -4.31 4.57 -11.91
CA LEU A 441 -5.70 4.35 -12.31
C LEU A 441 -6.30 5.66 -12.81
N TYR A 442 -7.08 5.57 -13.88
CA TYR A 442 -7.76 6.69 -14.51
C TYR A 442 -9.22 6.33 -14.71
N GLY A 443 -10.11 7.28 -14.42
CA GLY A 443 -11.54 7.09 -14.49
C GLY A 443 -12.22 8.26 -15.19
N ILE A 444 -13.37 8.02 -15.82
CA ILE A 444 -14.29 9.07 -16.20
C ILE A 444 -15.66 8.70 -15.65
N GLU A 445 -16.31 9.63 -14.97
CA GLU A 445 -17.62 9.44 -14.39
C GLU A 445 -18.42 10.74 -14.51
N ILE A 446 -19.71 10.65 -14.85
CA ILE A 446 -20.59 11.80 -15.04
C ILE A 446 -21.30 12.19 -13.74
N ASN A 447 -21.55 11.21 -12.87
CA ASN A 447 -22.22 11.38 -11.60
C ASN A 447 -21.22 11.81 -10.51
N PRO A 448 -21.39 13.00 -9.89
CA PRO A 448 -20.45 13.50 -8.88
C PRO A 448 -20.27 12.55 -7.68
N TYR A 449 -21.34 11.86 -7.28
CA TYR A 449 -21.30 10.93 -6.16
C TYR A 449 -20.51 9.66 -6.49
N ALA A 450 -20.78 9.01 -7.64
CA ALA A 450 -19.98 7.85 -8.07
C ALA A 450 -18.51 8.21 -8.30
N HIS A 451 -18.25 9.43 -8.79
CA HIS A 451 -16.89 9.94 -8.96
C HIS A 451 -16.11 9.98 -7.63
N ASP A 452 -16.70 10.51 -6.56
CA ASP A 452 -16.04 10.57 -5.25
C ASP A 452 -15.86 9.17 -4.66
N LEU A 453 -16.87 8.33 -4.84
CA LEU A 453 -16.86 6.94 -4.41
C LEU A 453 -15.76 6.10 -5.08
N ALA A 454 -15.51 6.31 -6.37
CA ALA A 454 -14.43 5.64 -7.10
C ALA A 454 -13.06 5.97 -6.51
N GLN A 455 -12.85 7.22 -6.10
CA GLN A 455 -11.60 7.62 -5.44
C GLN A 455 -11.44 6.90 -4.09
N MET A 456 -12.50 6.84 -3.29
CA MET A 456 -12.48 6.17 -1.98
C MET A 456 -12.24 4.66 -2.10
N THR A 457 -12.92 4.00 -3.04
CA THR A 457 -12.84 2.55 -3.26
C THR A 457 -11.40 2.14 -3.58
N VAL A 458 -10.74 2.87 -4.48
CA VAL A 458 -9.36 2.61 -4.86
C VAL A 458 -8.40 2.86 -3.69
N TRP A 459 -8.58 3.96 -2.94
CA TRP A 459 -7.72 4.28 -1.80
C TRP A 459 -7.83 3.24 -0.68
N ILE A 460 -9.05 2.89 -0.27
CA ILE A 460 -9.27 1.88 0.78
C ILE A 460 -8.70 0.54 0.35
N GLY A 461 -8.94 0.13 -0.90
CA GLY A 461 -8.37 -1.10 -1.44
C GLY A 461 -6.84 -1.13 -1.39
N TRP A 462 -6.19 -0.02 -1.74
CA TRP A 462 -4.74 0.10 -1.62
C TRP A 462 -4.26 0.05 -0.17
N LEU A 463 -4.91 0.80 0.74
CA LEU A 463 -4.57 0.87 2.16
C LEU A 463 -4.73 -0.48 2.86
N GLN A 464 -5.81 -1.21 2.57
CA GLN A 464 -6.00 -2.58 3.03
C GLN A 464 -4.90 -3.50 2.50
N TRP A 465 -4.55 -3.39 1.21
CA TRP A 465 -3.49 -4.23 0.63
C TRP A 465 -2.13 -3.98 1.27
N ILE A 466 -1.70 -2.73 1.45
CA ILE A 466 -0.39 -2.43 2.05
C ILE A 466 -0.30 -2.94 3.49
N ARG A 467 -1.41 -2.85 4.24
CA ARG A 467 -1.50 -3.33 5.61
C ARG A 467 -1.48 -4.86 5.68
N ALA A 468 -2.31 -5.52 4.87
CA ALA A 468 -2.38 -6.98 4.79
C ALA A 468 -1.05 -7.63 4.34
N ASN A 469 -0.08 -6.83 3.92
CA ASN A 469 1.25 -7.26 3.51
C ASN A 469 2.39 -6.61 4.33
N GLY A 470 2.08 -5.91 5.43
CA GLY A 470 3.07 -5.45 6.40
C GLY A 470 3.95 -4.28 5.96
N PHE A 471 3.51 -3.43 5.02
CA PHE A 471 4.28 -2.25 4.58
C PHE A 471 4.09 -1.00 5.45
N GLY A 472 3.32 -1.10 6.54
CA GLY A 472 2.98 0.03 7.40
C GLY A 472 2.02 1.02 6.72
N PHE A 473 1.99 2.25 7.23
CA PHE A 473 1.10 3.30 6.75
C PHE A 473 1.82 4.32 5.86
N PRO A 474 1.14 4.89 4.85
CA PRO A 474 1.72 5.92 3.98
C PRO A 474 2.00 7.20 4.78
N ALA A 475 2.81 8.11 4.22
CA ALA A 475 2.99 9.45 4.79
C ALA A 475 1.71 10.30 4.64
N ASP A 476 1.53 11.27 5.54
CA ASP A 476 0.41 12.20 5.50
C ASP A 476 0.48 13.14 4.27
N PRO A 477 -0.66 13.49 3.65
CA PRO A 477 -2.00 12.98 3.94
C PRO A 477 -2.18 11.52 3.46
N ILE A 478 -2.94 10.73 4.24
CA ILE A 478 -3.23 9.31 3.99
C ILE A 478 -3.91 9.11 2.63
N LEU A 479 -4.92 9.92 2.33
CA LEU A 479 -5.58 9.98 1.04
C LEU A 479 -5.03 11.18 0.26
N ARG A 480 -4.96 11.04 -1.06
CA ARG A 480 -4.60 12.17 -1.93
C ARG A 480 -5.70 12.34 -2.97
N PRO A 481 -6.02 13.59 -3.37
CA PRO A 481 -6.98 13.81 -4.43
C PRO A 481 -6.60 13.03 -5.69
N LEU A 482 -7.55 12.27 -6.23
CA LEU A 482 -7.42 11.59 -7.52
C LEU A 482 -8.22 12.30 -8.60
N SER A 483 -8.70 13.52 -8.37
CA SER A 483 -9.49 14.31 -9.34
C SER A 483 -8.78 14.60 -10.67
N GLY A 484 -7.45 14.53 -10.71
CA GLY A 484 -6.68 14.57 -11.96
C GLY A 484 -6.70 13.27 -12.77
N ASN A 485 -6.95 12.15 -12.07
CA ASN A 485 -6.92 10.78 -12.55
C ASN A 485 -8.33 10.27 -12.88
N ILE A 486 -9.26 10.44 -11.94
CA ILE A 486 -10.70 10.17 -12.07
C ILE A 486 -11.37 11.51 -12.34
N ARG A 487 -11.95 11.67 -13.53
CA ARG A 487 -12.49 12.95 -14.00
C ARG A 487 -14.00 12.95 -13.96
N LEU A 488 -14.57 13.96 -13.31
CA LEU A 488 -15.99 14.26 -13.35
C LEU A 488 -16.35 14.93 -14.69
N MET A 489 -16.78 14.16 -15.68
CA MET A 489 -17.20 14.64 -17.00
C MET A 489 -17.98 13.59 -17.78
N ASP A 490 -18.67 14.02 -18.84
CA ASP A 490 -19.26 13.10 -19.82
C ASP A 490 -18.16 12.50 -20.72
N ALA A 491 -18.05 11.18 -20.75
CA ALA A 491 -17.03 10.46 -21.51
C ALA A 491 -17.23 10.53 -23.04
N VAL A 492 -18.46 10.76 -23.51
CA VAL A 492 -18.80 10.82 -24.94
C VAL A 492 -18.70 12.25 -25.47
N LEU A 493 -19.23 13.23 -24.73
CA LEU A 493 -19.30 14.63 -25.16
C LEU A 493 -18.03 15.42 -24.83
N GLY A 494 -17.24 14.97 -23.85
CA GLY A 494 -16.10 15.72 -23.31
C GLY A 494 -16.53 17.07 -22.73
N ASN A 495 -15.60 18.03 -22.66
CA ASN A 495 -15.85 19.38 -22.11
C ASN A 495 -16.73 20.29 -23.00
N ARG A 496 -17.67 19.73 -23.79
CA ARG A 496 -18.56 20.54 -24.63
C ARG A 496 -19.88 20.84 -23.90
N GLU A 497 -19.89 22.08 -23.41
CA GLU A 497 -21.03 23.00 -23.18
C GLU A 497 -21.69 23.09 -21.80
N SER A 498 -21.51 24.27 -21.19
CA SER A 498 -22.63 25.17 -20.81
C SER A 498 -22.07 26.59 -20.67
N GLY A 499 -22.42 27.45 -21.64
CA GLY A 499 -22.01 28.84 -21.68
C GLY A 499 -22.80 29.75 -20.75
N VAL A 500 -22.28 30.98 -20.66
CA VAL A 500 -22.88 32.22 -20.13
C VAL A 500 -22.71 32.49 -18.63
N GLY A 501 -21.65 33.25 -18.34
CA GLY A 501 -21.77 34.46 -17.53
C GLY A 501 -21.70 34.33 -16.01
N ASN A 502 -20.50 34.05 -15.46
CA ASN A 502 -19.99 34.70 -14.23
C ASN A 502 -18.58 34.25 -13.78
N ARG A 503 -17.91 33.38 -14.54
CA ARG A 503 -16.74 32.63 -14.05
C ARG A 503 -15.40 33.37 -13.96
N GLU A 504 -15.25 34.63 -14.39
CA GLU A 504 -13.92 35.27 -14.38
C GLU A 504 -13.44 35.73 -12.99
N SER A 505 -14.37 35.98 -12.06
CA SER A 505 -14.08 36.37 -10.68
C SER A 505 -13.88 35.16 -9.76
N GLU A 506 -14.64 34.09 -9.95
CA GLU A 506 -14.52 32.83 -9.19
C GLU A 506 -13.36 31.95 -9.66
N ASN A 507 -13.12 31.81 -10.98
CA ASN A 507 -11.96 31.05 -11.47
C ASN A 507 -10.62 31.67 -11.07
N ARG A 508 -10.57 32.98 -10.78
CA ARG A 508 -9.36 33.65 -10.31
C ARG A 508 -9.05 33.34 -8.84
N ARG A 509 -10.08 33.11 -8.01
CA ARG A 509 -9.94 32.66 -6.61
C ARG A 509 -9.63 31.16 -6.54
N GLN A 510 -10.34 30.33 -7.30
CA GLN A 510 -10.11 28.88 -7.34
C GLN A 510 -8.76 28.47 -7.95
N ARG A 511 -8.20 29.25 -8.89
CA ARG A 511 -6.83 29.07 -9.39
C ARG A 511 -5.73 29.46 -8.40
N MET A 512 -6.06 30.18 -7.32
CA MET A 512 -5.07 30.54 -6.29
C MET A 512 -4.98 29.50 -5.17
N GLU A 513 -6.02 28.69 -4.93
CA GLU A 513 -6.08 27.75 -3.80
C GLU A 513 -5.53 26.34 -4.10
N ASN A 514 -5.39 25.94 -5.38
CA ASN A 514 -4.92 24.60 -5.79
C ASN A 514 -3.51 24.58 -6.42
N LYS A 515 -2.67 25.59 -6.18
CA LYS A 515 -1.30 25.57 -6.71
C LYS A 515 -0.44 24.64 -5.87
N THR A 516 0.29 23.76 -6.51
CA THR A 516 1.40 22.99 -5.93
C THR A 516 2.72 23.63 -6.32
N TYR A 517 3.84 23.19 -5.73
CA TYR A 517 5.17 23.62 -6.19
C TYR A 517 5.43 23.26 -7.67
N LYS A 518 4.73 22.24 -8.21
CA LYS A 518 4.86 21.85 -9.62
C LYS A 518 4.18 22.84 -10.57
N ASP A 519 3.27 23.65 -10.05
CA ASP A 519 2.61 24.74 -10.80
C ASP A 519 3.42 26.04 -10.75
N LEU A 520 4.56 26.06 -10.05
CA LEU A 520 5.49 27.16 -10.09
C LEU A 520 6.30 27.09 -11.38
N ASP A 521 6.16 28.10 -12.23
CA ASP A 521 6.96 28.21 -13.46
C ASP A 521 8.47 28.08 -13.16
N VAL A 522 8.95 28.61 -12.02
CA VAL A 522 10.37 28.53 -11.64
C VAL A 522 10.81 27.09 -11.39
N TRP A 523 9.92 26.25 -10.88
CA TRP A 523 10.20 24.83 -10.67
C TRP A 523 10.20 24.07 -11.99
N GLN A 524 9.23 24.34 -12.87
CA GLN A 524 9.14 23.70 -14.19
C GLN A 524 10.38 23.99 -15.05
N VAL A 525 10.81 25.26 -15.11
CA VAL A 525 12.01 25.65 -15.86
C VAL A 525 13.28 25.08 -15.19
N ALA A 526 13.31 24.94 -13.86
CA ALA A 526 14.42 24.28 -13.18
C ALA A 526 14.49 22.77 -13.49
N MET A 527 13.35 22.10 -13.70
CA MET A 527 13.32 20.70 -14.17
C MET A 527 13.83 20.55 -15.61
N GLU A 528 13.52 21.51 -16.49
CA GLU A 528 14.10 21.56 -17.84
C GLU A 528 15.62 21.72 -17.79
N LEU A 529 16.11 22.58 -16.88
CA LEU A 529 17.55 22.77 -16.65
C LEU A 529 18.24 21.50 -16.15
N VAL A 530 17.58 20.68 -15.31
CA VAL A 530 18.10 19.36 -14.88
C VAL A 530 18.26 18.45 -16.08
N VAL A 531 17.20 18.28 -16.88
CA VAL A 531 17.24 17.40 -18.06
C VAL A 531 18.34 17.84 -19.02
N GLU A 532 18.48 19.14 -19.24
CA GLU A 532 19.52 19.67 -20.12
C GLU A 532 20.93 19.46 -19.56
N THR A 533 21.12 19.62 -18.25
CA THR A 533 22.41 19.33 -17.59
C THR A 533 22.79 17.86 -17.75
N TYR A 534 21.85 16.93 -17.62
CA TYR A 534 22.09 15.51 -17.86
C TYR A 534 22.36 15.18 -19.34
N ARG A 535 21.79 15.94 -20.28
CA ARG A 535 22.11 15.79 -21.70
C ARG A 535 23.52 16.28 -22.01
N LEU A 536 23.90 17.45 -21.51
CA LEU A 536 25.22 18.05 -21.74
C LEU A 536 26.34 17.21 -21.14
N THR A 537 26.16 16.75 -19.89
CA THR A 537 27.19 15.98 -19.19
C THR A 537 27.48 14.60 -19.80
N ARG A 538 26.61 14.07 -20.66
CA ARG A 538 26.89 12.85 -21.45
C ARG A 538 27.97 13.05 -22.51
N MET A 539 28.22 14.29 -22.91
CA MET A 539 29.23 14.64 -23.91
C MET A 539 30.60 14.87 -23.27
N TRP A 540 30.68 14.90 -21.93
CA TRP A 540 31.93 15.15 -21.21
C TRP A 540 32.76 13.88 -21.09
N PRO A 541 34.09 13.99 -20.88
CA PRO A 541 34.96 12.82 -20.75
C PRO A 541 34.53 11.91 -19.59
N ASP A 542 34.54 10.60 -19.81
CA ASP A 542 34.20 9.60 -18.78
C ASP A 542 35.05 9.69 -17.50
N ALA A 543 36.28 10.23 -17.61
CA ALA A 543 37.16 10.48 -16.46
C ALA A 543 36.54 11.44 -15.43
N GLU A 544 35.62 12.32 -15.86
CA GLU A 544 34.95 13.30 -15.00
C GLU A 544 33.70 12.75 -14.31
N ARG A 545 33.38 11.45 -14.47
CA ARG A 545 32.17 10.82 -13.92
C ARG A 545 31.98 11.09 -12.43
N TYR A 546 33.06 11.01 -11.65
CA TYR A 546 33.05 11.30 -10.22
C TYR A 546 33.51 12.73 -9.88
N GLY A 547 34.02 13.46 -10.88
CA GLY A 547 34.48 14.85 -10.78
C GLY A 547 33.39 15.82 -11.20
N LEU A 548 33.59 16.51 -12.32
CA LEU A 548 32.73 17.60 -12.77
C LEU A 548 31.31 17.14 -13.15
N ILE A 549 31.14 15.93 -13.71
CA ILE A 549 29.83 15.39 -14.13
C ILE A 549 28.90 15.24 -12.92
N SER A 550 29.37 14.55 -11.88
CA SER A 550 28.59 14.33 -10.65
C SER A 550 28.27 15.65 -9.94
N GLN A 551 29.20 16.60 -9.92
CA GLN A 551 28.98 17.90 -9.30
C GLN A 551 27.93 18.73 -10.06
N ALA A 552 28.03 18.84 -11.38
CA ALA A 552 27.04 19.55 -12.20
C ALA A 552 25.63 18.91 -12.08
N GLN A 553 25.54 17.58 -12.16
CA GLN A 553 24.26 16.88 -12.02
C GLN A 553 23.64 17.05 -10.63
N ARG A 554 24.44 17.01 -9.56
CA ARG A 554 23.92 17.26 -8.19
C ARG A 554 23.49 18.70 -7.98
N SER A 555 24.30 19.69 -8.39
CA SER A 555 23.94 21.10 -8.27
C SER A 555 22.65 21.42 -9.05
N SER A 556 22.49 20.87 -10.27
CA SER A 556 21.25 21.04 -11.05
C SER A 556 20.02 20.43 -10.39
N VAL A 557 20.08 19.19 -9.87
CA VAL A 557 18.97 18.52 -9.17
C VAL A 557 18.60 19.25 -7.87
N SER A 558 19.59 19.81 -7.19
CA SER A 558 19.41 20.55 -5.95
C SER A 558 18.51 21.80 -6.11
N VAL A 559 18.49 22.43 -7.29
CA VAL A 559 17.68 23.63 -7.55
C VAL A 559 16.16 23.36 -7.43
N PRO A 560 15.53 22.49 -8.23
CA PRO A 560 14.10 22.19 -8.09
C PRO A 560 13.78 21.42 -6.79
N ALA A 561 14.73 20.64 -6.25
CA ALA A 561 14.54 19.96 -4.96
C ALA A 561 14.35 20.96 -3.82
N ASN A 562 15.21 21.98 -3.72
CA ASN A 562 15.08 23.02 -2.70
C ASN A 562 13.84 23.90 -2.92
N ILE A 563 13.45 24.19 -4.18
CA ILE A 563 12.20 24.92 -4.45
C ILE A 563 10.99 24.12 -3.92
N ALA A 564 10.95 22.81 -4.17
CA ALA A 564 9.87 21.94 -3.73
C ALA A 564 9.87 21.74 -2.20
N GLU A 565 11.05 21.50 -1.63
CA GLU A 565 11.21 21.29 -0.20
C GLU A 565 10.79 22.53 0.59
N GLY A 566 11.29 23.71 0.20
CA GLY A 566 10.91 24.97 0.82
C GLY A 566 9.42 25.27 0.71
N TYR A 567 8.79 24.94 -0.42
CA TYR A 567 7.36 25.09 -0.60
C TYR A 567 6.56 24.20 0.37
N GLY A 568 7.07 22.99 0.65
CA GLY A 568 6.46 22.02 1.57
C GLY A 568 6.63 22.32 3.06
N ARG A 569 7.47 23.30 3.44
CA ARG A 569 7.73 23.65 4.86
C ARG A 569 6.60 24.45 5.53
N GLY A 570 5.66 25.03 4.77
CA GLY A 570 4.47 25.71 5.33
C GLY A 570 4.72 27.08 5.97
N HIS A 571 5.97 27.53 6.11
CA HIS A 571 6.33 28.83 6.66
C HIS A 571 7.18 29.68 5.70
N THR A 572 6.83 30.97 5.53
CA THR A 572 7.50 31.87 4.57
C THR A 572 9.00 32.04 4.84
N ALA A 573 9.42 32.09 6.11
CA ALA A 573 10.83 32.24 6.48
C ALA A 573 11.67 31.00 6.09
N GLU A 574 11.12 29.80 6.30
CA GLU A 574 11.77 28.55 5.89
C GLU A 574 11.75 28.39 4.38
N TYR A 575 10.66 28.80 3.71
CA TYR A 575 10.62 28.79 2.26
C TYR A 575 11.71 29.71 1.67
N LEU A 576 11.87 30.91 2.21
CA LEU A 576 12.94 31.83 1.83
C LEU A 576 14.34 31.21 2.02
N HIS A 577 14.58 30.51 3.12
CA HIS A 577 15.84 29.81 3.36
C HIS A 577 16.15 28.79 2.25
N HIS A 578 15.20 27.93 1.91
CA HIS A 578 15.37 26.95 0.84
C HIS A 578 15.50 27.60 -0.55
N LEU A 579 14.81 28.71 -0.83
CA LEU A 579 15.00 29.45 -2.08
C LEU A 579 16.41 30.06 -2.19
N PHE A 580 17.02 30.45 -1.06
CA PHE A 580 18.43 30.84 -1.04
C PHE A 580 19.37 29.68 -1.32
N MET A 581 19.08 28.49 -0.78
CA MET A 581 19.83 27.27 -1.09
C MET A 581 19.71 26.89 -2.57
N ALA A 582 18.50 26.96 -3.14
CA ALA A 582 18.26 26.74 -4.56
C ALA A 582 19.06 27.72 -5.43
N ARG A 583 19.11 29.00 -5.05
CA ARG A 583 19.93 30.01 -5.73
C ARG A 583 21.44 29.72 -5.59
N GLY A 584 21.89 29.25 -4.43
CA GLY A 584 23.27 28.81 -4.22
C GLY A 584 23.64 27.67 -5.16
N SER A 585 22.81 26.62 -5.23
CA SER A 585 23.02 25.50 -6.15
C SER A 585 22.97 25.89 -7.64
N LEU A 586 22.17 26.90 -7.99
CA LEU A 586 22.14 27.44 -9.35
C LEU A 586 23.47 28.11 -9.73
N LEU A 587 24.05 28.92 -8.83
CA LEU A 587 25.36 29.57 -9.04
C LEU A 587 26.50 28.54 -9.08
N GLU A 588 26.39 27.49 -8.27
CA GLU A 588 27.33 26.37 -8.29
C GLU A 588 27.29 25.62 -9.63
N LEU A 589 26.08 25.34 -10.15
CA LEU A 589 25.92 24.77 -11.50
C LEU A 589 26.50 25.68 -12.58
N GLU A 590 26.23 26.99 -12.53
CA GLU A 590 26.79 27.96 -13.48
C GLU A 590 28.32 27.91 -13.50
N THR A 591 28.93 27.79 -12.31
CA THR A 591 30.38 27.65 -12.15
C THR A 591 30.89 26.36 -12.80
N HIS A 592 30.23 25.22 -12.57
CA HIS A 592 30.61 23.95 -13.19
C HIS A 592 30.50 23.99 -14.72
N LEU A 593 29.46 24.63 -15.27
CA LEU A 593 29.30 24.78 -16.71
C LEU A 593 30.36 25.70 -17.33
N GLU A 594 30.75 26.77 -16.63
CA GLU A 594 31.85 27.64 -17.07
C GLU A 594 33.21 26.92 -17.01
N VAL A 595 33.44 26.07 -16.00
CA VAL A 595 34.62 25.20 -15.94
C VAL A 595 34.64 24.24 -17.13
N ALA A 596 33.52 23.57 -17.43
CA ALA A 596 33.41 22.66 -18.57
C ALA A 596 33.68 23.36 -19.91
N LYS A 597 33.22 24.62 -20.06
CA LYS A 597 33.50 25.46 -21.23
C LYS A 597 35.00 25.77 -21.36
N ARG A 598 35.67 26.15 -20.26
CA ARG A 598 37.12 26.45 -20.26
C ARG A 598 37.99 25.23 -20.51
N LEU A 599 37.54 24.05 -20.08
CA LEU A 599 38.16 22.77 -20.37
C LEU A 599 37.79 22.23 -21.76
N THR A 600 37.04 23.01 -22.55
CA THR A 600 36.57 22.67 -23.90
C THR A 600 35.80 21.34 -23.97
N TYR A 601 35.07 20.98 -22.91
CA TYR A 601 34.16 19.82 -22.91
C TYR A 601 32.83 20.13 -23.59
N VAL A 602 32.52 21.42 -23.72
CA VAL A 602 31.33 21.94 -24.41
C VAL A 602 31.73 23.13 -25.27
N THR A 603 30.98 23.36 -26.33
CA THR A 603 31.09 24.55 -27.18
C THR A 603 30.07 25.62 -26.76
N PRO A 604 30.25 26.89 -27.12
CA PRO A 604 29.24 27.93 -26.87
C PRO A 604 27.85 27.58 -27.42
N GLU A 605 27.78 26.92 -28.58
CA GLU A 605 26.53 26.54 -29.23
C GLU A 605 25.79 25.45 -28.44
N THR A 606 26.53 24.44 -27.97
CA THR A 606 25.96 23.35 -27.17
C THR A 606 25.54 23.84 -25.78
N LEU A 607 26.22 24.84 -25.23
CA LEU A 607 25.92 25.40 -23.92
C LEU A 607 24.77 26.43 -23.91
N ALA A 608 24.41 27.00 -25.07
CA ALA A 608 23.49 28.12 -25.19
C ALA A 608 22.11 27.88 -24.55
N ASN A 609 21.56 26.67 -24.70
CA ASN A 609 20.25 26.32 -24.14
C ASN A 609 20.30 26.25 -22.61
N ALA A 610 21.32 25.60 -22.04
CA ALA A 610 21.51 25.55 -20.59
C ALA A 610 21.76 26.93 -20.00
N GLN A 611 22.53 27.81 -20.66
CA GLN A 611 22.72 29.21 -20.24
C GLN A 611 21.42 30.01 -20.23
N THR A 612 20.57 29.82 -21.25
CA THR A 612 19.25 30.47 -21.33
C THR A 612 18.36 30.02 -20.17
N LEU A 613 18.33 28.72 -19.90
CA LEU A 613 17.57 28.16 -18.77
C LEU A 613 18.13 28.64 -17.43
N LEU A 614 19.45 28.69 -17.25
CA LEU A 614 20.13 29.20 -16.05
C LEU A 614 19.73 30.63 -15.73
N ALA A 615 19.84 31.53 -16.73
CA ALA A 615 19.46 32.93 -16.58
C ALA A 615 17.96 33.08 -16.26
N ARG A 616 17.10 32.28 -16.90
CA ARG A 616 15.66 32.28 -16.68
C ARG A 616 15.30 31.83 -15.26
N VAL A 617 15.85 30.71 -14.80
CA VAL A 617 15.65 30.22 -13.42
C VAL A 617 16.16 31.24 -12.41
N GLY A 618 17.34 31.83 -12.65
CA GLY A 618 17.91 32.85 -11.77
C GLY A 618 17.03 34.09 -11.62
N MET A 619 16.50 34.62 -12.74
CA MET A 619 15.55 35.74 -12.70
C MET A 619 14.27 35.40 -11.93
N MET A 620 13.72 34.21 -12.16
CA MET A 620 12.47 33.78 -11.54
C MET A 620 12.64 33.52 -10.03
N LEU A 621 13.75 32.90 -9.61
CA LEU A 621 14.11 32.73 -8.21
C LEU A 621 14.27 34.08 -7.52
N ASN A 622 15.00 35.02 -8.13
CA ASN A 622 15.19 36.35 -7.52
C ASN A 622 13.88 37.12 -7.37
N LYS A 623 13.00 37.07 -8.38
CA LYS A 623 11.66 37.67 -8.28
C LYS A 623 10.81 37.03 -7.19
N LEU A 624 10.83 35.69 -7.09
CA LEU A 624 10.08 34.97 -6.06
C LEU A 624 10.59 35.29 -4.64
N ILE A 625 11.92 35.30 -4.46
CA ILE A 625 12.57 35.66 -3.18
C ILE A 625 12.19 37.09 -2.79
N GLN A 626 12.25 38.05 -3.72
CA GLN A 626 11.85 39.44 -3.44
C GLN A 626 10.37 39.56 -3.06
N ALA A 627 9.49 38.86 -3.78
CA ALA A 627 8.06 38.87 -3.51
C ALA A 627 7.70 38.26 -2.15
N LEU A 628 8.41 37.21 -1.72
CA LEU A 628 8.20 36.57 -0.41
C LEU A 628 8.83 37.37 0.73
N LYS A 629 9.98 38.01 0.51
CA LYS A 629 10.58 38.94 1.49
C LYS A 629 9.71 40.14 1.80
N ALA A 630 8.89 40.60 0.86
CA ALA A 630 7.97 41.69 1.11
C ALA A 630 6.76 41.30 1.99
N LYS A 631 6.60 40.00 2.30
CA LYS A 631 5.49 39.44 3.09
C LYS A 631 5.90 39.01 4.51
N VAL A 632 7.18 39.14 4.86
CA VAL A 632 7.77 38.89 6.18
C VAL A 632 8.32 40.22 6.66
#